data_AF-A0A352WVR3-F1
#
_entry.id   AF-A0A352WVR3-F1
#
_cell.length_a   1.000
_cell.length_b   1.000
_cell.length_c   1.000
_cell.angle_alpha   90.00
_cell.angle_beta   90.00
_cell.angle_gamma   90.00
#
_symmetry.space_group_name_H-M   'P 1'
#
loop_
_entity.id
_entity.type
_entity.pdbx_description
1 polymer ?
#
loop_
_entity_poly.entity_id
_entity_poly.type
_entity_poly.pdbx_seq_one_letter_code
_entity_poly.pdbx_strand_id
1 'polypeptide(L)'
;MEESKQREMPMSLLFHQTLATLASGGEMAPASLADRVLSLSPFTKISPRDYKALLIHLLETDILEKGEEGGILTGMTAERILGDYRFYAVFKDSEDFTVREKSEEIGTITTPPPIGDRFALAGRVWEVEEVDASRKLIYVKRVEGKMEIAWPGDRGEIHTRVLERMRQVLLEDTVYPYLKPSAAARLTQARALARQTGFAKHPLVCLGGNRYCLFPWLGTRAIRTLKRLLVYFAQELDITDIQYDACYYISFRTGQKDILQKLAVCLTKDSLPLKESLLGISECPIQDKYDPYIPPALLKKAYAKDKLDYTDILRRSAEWK
;
A
#
# COMPACT_ATOMS: atom_id res chain seq x y z
N MET A 1 5.70 15.69 16.38
CA MET A 1 4.91 16.02 15.20
C MET A 1 5.28 15.01 14.14
N GLU A 2 4.31 14.28 13.59
CA GLU A 2 4.53 13.39 12.45
C GLU A 2 4.71 14.28 11.21
N GLU A 3 5.86 14.21 10.55
CA GLU A 3 6.07 14.96 9.32
C GLU A 3 5.29 14.29 8.19
N SER A 4 4.37 15.03 7.58
CA SER A 4 3.69 14.58 6.37
C SER A 4 4.74 14.42 5.26
N LYS A 5 5.14 13.17 4.99
CA LYS A 5 6.10 12.86 3.93
C LYS A 5 5.41 12.99 2.57
N GLN A 6 5.71 14.08 1.88
CA GLN A 6 5.29 14.29 0.49
C GLN A 6 5.80 13.14 -0.39
N ARG A 7 4.92 12.67 -1.28
CA ARG A 7 5.28 11.67 -2.30
C ARG A 7 6.31 12.26 -3.26
N GLU A 8 7.34 11.50 -3.59
CA GLU A 8 8.41 11.90 -4.50
C GLU A 8 8.01 11.73 -5.96
N MET A 9 7.17 10.75 -6.28
CA MET A 9 6.71 10.49 -7.64
C MET A 9 5.19 10.27 -7.67
N PRO A 10 4.38 11.33 -7.43
CA PRO A 10 2.93 11.25 -7.48
C PRO A 10 2.44 11.16 -8.94
N MET A 11 2.64 10.01 -9.58
CA MET A 11 2.40 9.83 -11.02
C MET A 11 0.93 10.05 -11.41
N SER A 12 -0.03 9.58 -10.60
CA SER A 12 -1.46 9.82 -10.86
C SER A 12 -1.82 11.31 -10.85
N LEU A 13 -1.20 12.09 -9.95
CA LEU A 13 -1.37 13.54 -9.94
C LEU A 13 -0.66 14.20 -11.13
N LEU A 14 0.50 13.69 -11.53
CA LEU A 14 1.24 14.19 -12.70
C LEU A 14 0.42 14.03 -13.98
N PHE A 15 -0.18 12.86 -14.18
CA PHE A 15 -1.12 12.59 -15.27
C PHE A 15 -2.28 13.61 -15.26
N HIS A 16 -2.96 13.75 -14.13
CA HIS A 16 -4.09 14.68 -13.98
C HIS A 16 -3.69 16.12 -14.31
N GLN A 17 -2.58 16.62 -13.74
CA GLN A 17 -2.12 17.99 -13.97
C GLN A 17 -1.66 18.22 -15.42
N THR A 18 -1.14 17.19 -16.09
CA THR A 18 -0.81 17.25 -17.52
C THR A 18 -2.06 17.48 -18.36
N LEU A 19 -3.12 16.69 -18.16
CA LEU A 19 -4.37 16.84 -18.88
C LEU A 19 -5.08 18.16 -18.55
N ALA A 20 -5.14 18.54 -17.27
CA ALA A 20 -5.76 19.80 -16.86
C ALA A 20 -5.04 21.02 -17.48
N THR A 21 -3.72 20.96 -17.61
CA THR A 21 -2.93 22.03 -18.23
C THR A 21 -3.27 22.17 -19.71
N LEU A 22 -3.31 21.06 -20.45
CA LEU A 22 -3.67 21.04 -21.87
C LEU A 22 -5.13 21.46 -22.10
N ALA A 23 -6.07 20.96 -21.29
CA ALA A 23 -7.49 21.34 -21.37
C ALA A 23 -7.70 22.85 -21.19
N SER A 24 -6.89 23.49 -20.31
CA SER A 24 -6.98 24.93 -20.06
C SER A 24 -6.29 25.81 -21.10
N GLY A 25 -5.25 25.29 -21.76
CA GLY A 25 -4.34 26.10 -22.58
C GLY A 25 -4.24 25.69 -24.04
N GLY A 26 -4.95 24.64 -24.47
CA GLY A 26 -4.91 24.14 -25.84
C GLY A 26 -3.59 23.44 -26.19
N GLU A 27 -3.25 23.46 -27.47
CA GLU A 27 -2.02 22.87 -27.99
C GLU A 27 -0.77 23.54 -27.37
N MET A 28 0.18 22.74 -26.87
CA MET A 28 1.42 23.24 -26.29
C MET A 28 2.64 22.48 -26.81
N ALA A 29 3.75 23.20 -27.02
CA ALA A 29 5.03 22.56 -27.25
C ALA A 29 5.44 21.68 -26.05
N PRO A 30 6.05 20.49 -26.28
CA PRO A 30 6.41 19.56 -25.20
C PRO A 30 7.29 20.18 -24.11
N ALA A 31 8.20 21.10 -24.48
CA ALA A 31 9.07 21.79 -23.54
C ALA A 31 8.27 22.76 -22.64
N SER A 32 7.39 23.57 -23.23
CA SER A 32 6.53 24.50 -22.48
C SER A 32 5.58 23.78 -21.53
N LEU A 33 5.04 22.62 -21.97
CA LEU A 33 4.23 21.76 -21.12
C LEU A 33 5.04 21.19 -19.94
N ALA A 34 6.26 20.72 -20.21
CA ALA A 34 7.15 20.23 -19.16
C ALA A 34 7.53 21.32 -18.15
N ASP A 35 7.86 22.53 -18.60
CA ASP A 35 8.20 23.65 -17.72
C ASP A 35 7.03 24.04 -16.82
N ARG A 36 5.81 24.10 -17.39
CA ARG A 36 4.61 24.47 -16.64
C ARG A 36 4.19 23.40 -15.62
N VAL A 37 4.26 22.13 -15.99
CA VAL A 37 3.87 21.03 -15.09
C VAL A 37 4.96 20.76 -14.07
N LEU A 38 6.21 20.53 -14.48
CA LEU A 38 7.28 20.12 -13.57
C LEU A 38 7.74 21.22 -12.59
N SER A 39 7.40 22.49 -12.85
CA SER A 39 7.64 23.58 -11.90
C SER A 39 6.69 23.56 -10.69
N LEU A 40 5.60 22.78 -10.74
CA LEU A 40 4.70 22.62 -9.59
C LEU A 40 5.41 21.87 -8.45
N SER A 41 5.24 22.36 -7.22
CA SER A 41 5.88 21.82 -6.01
C SER A 41 5.85 20.28 -5.87
N PRO A 42 4.73 19.57 -6.16
CA PRO A 42 4.67 18.11 -6.06
C PRO A 42 5.58 17.34 -7.01
N PHE A 43 6.08 17.98 -8.09
CA PHE A 43 6.81 17.30 -9.16
C PHE A 43 8.31 17.63 -9.19
N THR A 44 8.81 18.36 -8.20
CA THR A 44 10.22 18.76 -8.07
C THR A 44 11.22 17.59 -8.09
N LYS A 45 10.79 16.38 -7.73
CA LYS A 45 11.61 15.15 -7.74
C LYS A 45 11.43 14.28 -8.98
N ILE A 46 10.56 14.67 -9.91
CA ILE A 46 10.33 13.96 -11.16
C ILE A 46 11.35 14.43 -12.20
N SER A 47 12.05 13.49 -12.82
CA SER A 47 13.04 13.84 -13.84
C SER A 47 12.35 14.18 -15.17
N PRO A 48 12.92 15.09 -15.99
CA PRO A 48 12.42 15.35 -17.34
C PRO A 48 12.37 14.09 -18.22
N ARG A 49 13.27 13.13 -17.98
CA ARG A 49 13.27 11.83 -18.67
C ARG A 49 12.04 11.00 -18.31
N ASP A 50 11.65 10.95 -17.04
CA ASP A 50 10.45 10.24 -16.60
C ASP A 50 9.17 10.91 -17.15
N TYR A 51 9.14 12.24 -17.16
CA TYR A 51 8.02 12.98 -17.74
C TYR A 51 7.91 12.77 -19.26
N LYS A 52 9.03 12.78 -19.99
CA LYS A 52 9.06 12.42 -21.41
C LYS A 52 8.54 11.00 -21.66
N ALA A 53 8.92 10.05 -20.82
CA ALA A 53 8.42 8.67 -20.93
C ALA A 53 6.90 8.58 -20.71
N LEU A 54 6.36 9.38 -19.78
CA LEU A 54 4.91 9.52 -19.62
C LEU A 54 4.27 10.09 -20.89
N LEU A 55 4.76 11.22 -21.41
CA LEU A 55 4.18 11.85 -22.61
C LEU A 55 4.19 10.92 -23.83
N ILE A 56 5.28 10.17 -24.04
CA ILE A 56 5.35 9.18 -25.13
C ILE A 56 4.27 8.12 -24.95
N HIS A 57 4.12 7.57 -23.73
CA HIS A 57 3.08 6.57 -23.47
C HIS A 57 1.67 7.12 -23.68
N LEU A 58 1.41 8.38 -23.31
CA LEU A 58 0.11 9.01 -23.50
C LEU A 58 -0.21 9.27 -24.98
N LEU A 59 0.81 9.56 -25.80
CA LEU A 59 0.67 9.64 -27.26
C LEU A 59 0.41 8.26 -27.88
N GLU A 60 1.07 7.21 -27.40
CA GLU A 60 0.89 5.83 -27.88
C GLU A 60 -0.47 5.23 -27.52
N THR A 61 -1.18 5.83 -26.55
CA THR A 61 -2.48 5.36 -26.04
C THR A 61 -3.65 6.26 -26.46
N ASP A 62 -3.42 7.18 -27.40
CA ASP A 62 -4.41 8.14 -27.91
C ASP A 62 -5.07 9.00 -26.81
N ILE A 63 -4.37 9.16 -25.67
CA ILE A 63 -4.75 10.09 -24.60
C ILE A 63 -4.27 11.49 -24.98
N LEU A 64 -3.09 11.58 -25.58
CA LEU A 64 -2.57 12.81 -26.17
C LEU A 64 -2.45 12.62 -27.68
N GLU A 65 -2.54 13.71 -28.41
CA GLU A 65 -2.34 13.76 -29.86
C GLU A 65 -1.29 14.81 -30.20
N LYS A 66 -0.65 14.65 -31.37
CA LYS A 66 0.24 15.67 -31.92
C LYS A 66 -0.57 16.61 -32.82
N GLY A 67 -0.46 17.90 -32.58
CA GLY A 67 -1.04 18.91 -33.46
C GLY A 67 -0.26 19.10 -34.75
N GLU A 68 -0.87 19.84 -35.68
CA GLU A 68 -0.29 20.14 -36.99
C GLU A 68 0.98 20.99 -36.88
N GLU A 69 1.06 21.83 -35.84
CA GLU A 69 2.21 22.69 -35.55
C GLU A 69 3.33 21.97 -34.76
N GLY A 70 3.15 20.68 -34.48
CA GLY A 70 4.10 19.85 -33.73
C GLY A 70 4.00 19.99 -32.21
N GLY A 71 2.96 20.66 -31.71
CA GLY A 71 2.60 20.67 -30.30
C GLY A 71 1.86 19.41 -29.87
N ILE A 72 1.49 19.37 -28.59
CA ILE A 72 0.71 18.30 -27.96
C ILE A 72 -0.65 18.87 -27.57
N LEU A 73 -1.71 18.12 -27.86
CA LEU A 73 -3.09 18.42 -27.50
C LEU A 73 -3.81 17.19 -26.92
N THR A 74 -5.01 17.39 -26.39
CA THR A 74 -5.83 16.32 -25.80
C THR A 74 -6.41 15.43 -26.89
N GLY A 75 -6.14 14.12 -26.81
CA GLY A 75 -6.74 13.15 -27.72
C GLY A 75 -8.17 12.79 -27.34
N MET A 76 -8.85 12.03 -28.20
CA MET A 76 -10.22 11.58 -27.95
C MET A 76 -10.42 10.88 -26.60
N THR A 77 -9.44 10.11 -26.14
CA THR A 77 -9.52 9.43 -24.83
C THR A 77 -9.44 10.43 -23.69
N ALA A 78 -8.60 11.47 -23.80
CA ALA A 78 -8.54 12.54 -22.81
C ALA A 78 -9.83 13.35 -22.75
N GLU A 79 -10.46 13.67 -23.88
CA GLU A 79 -11.74 14.40 -23.90
C GLU A 79 -12.84 13.67 -23.13
N ARG A 80 -12.91 12.33 -23.25
CA ARG A 80 -13.85 11.52 -22.45
C ARG A 80 -13.54 11.58 -20.96
N ILE A 81 -12.26 11.57 -20.59
CA ILE A 81 -11.83 11.68 -19.19
C ILE A 81 -12.17 13.06 -18.64
N LEU A 82 -11.90 14.12 -19.40
CA LEU A 82 -12.13 15.52 -19.02
C LEU A 82 -13.62 15.88 -18.95
N GLY A 83 -14.45 15.24 -19.78
CA GLY A 83 -15.91 15.42 -19.78
C GLY A 83 -16.61 14.83 -18.56
N ASP A 84 -15.95 13.97 -17.78
CA ASP A 84 -16.51 13.42 -16.54
C ASP A 84 -16.26 14.39 -15.37
N TYR A 85 -17.32 14.76 -14.64
CA TYR A 85 -17.23 15.61 -13.44
C TYR A 85 -16.32 15.02 -12.36
N ARG A 86 -16.10 13.69 -12.37
CA ARG A 86 -15.17 13.03 -11.45
C ARG A 86 -13.73 13.43 -11.73
N PHE A 87 -13.40 13.94 -12.91
CA PHE A 87 -12.04 14.37 -13.24
C PHE A 87 -11.50 15.41 -12.25
N TYR A 88 -12.34 16.32 -11.77
CA TYR A 88 -11.94 17.37 -10.84
C TYR A 88 -11.48 16.84 -9.46
N ALA A 89 -11.77 15.58 -9.14
CA ALA A 89 -11.33 14.92 -7.92
C ALA A 89 -10.17 13.95 -8.18
N VAL A 90 -9.03 14.19 -7.52
CA VAL A 90 -7.80 13.37 -7.65
C VAL A 90 -7.77 12.13 -6.74
N PHE A 91 -8.67 12.06 -5.76
CA PHE A 91 -8.83 10.87 -4.93
C PHE A 91 -9.71 9.85 -5.65
N LYS A 92 -9.51 8.56 -5.33
CA LYS A 92 -10.36 7.49 -5.87
C LYS A 92 -11.81 7.71 -5.44
N ASP A 93 -12.72 7.60 -6.39
CA ASP A 93 -14.15 7.61 -6.09
C ASP A 93 -14.48 6.32 -5.32
N SER A 94 -15.22 6.46 -4.21
CA SER A 94 -15.83 5.30 -3.55
C SER A 94 -17.01 4.85 -4.40
N GLU A 95 -16.85 3.73 -5.09
CA GLU A 95 -17.96 3.13 -5.82
C GLU A 95 -18.71 2.16 -4.92
N ASP A 96 -19.92 2.53 -4.56
CA ASP A 96 -20.81 1.66 -3.81
C ASP A 96 -21.41 0.61 -4.75
N PHE A 97 -21.18 -0.66 -4.42
CA PHE A 97 -21.82 -1.81 -5.05
C PHE A 97 -23.09 -2.15 -4.28
N THR A 98 -24.19 -2.32 -5.00
CA THR A 98 -25.46 -2.76 -4.42
C THR A 98 -25.48 -4.29 -4.33
N VAL A 99 -25.63 -4.80 -3.11
CA VAL A 99 -25.69 -6.23 -2.81
C VAL A 99 -27.14 -6.70 -2.88
N ARG A 100 -27.39 -7.74 -3.69
CA ARG A 100 -28.73 -8.32 -3.87
C ARG A 100 -28.74 -9.82 -3.63
N GLU A 101 -29.75 -10.30 -2.92
CA GLU A 101 -30.11 -11.71 -2.92
C GLU A 101 -31.29 -11.88 -3.90
N LYS A 102 -31.02 -12.51 -5.04
CA LYS A 102 -32.00 -12.64 -6.14
C LYS A 102 -32.56 -11.28 -6.57
N SER A 103 -33.74 -10.91 -6.07
CA SER A 103 -34.43 -9.65 -6.39
C SER A 103 -34.47 -8.66 -5.23
N GLU A 104 -34.08 -9.07 -4.02
CA GLU A 104 -34.09 -8.22 -2.83
C GLU A 104 -32.76 -7.47 -2.69
N GLU A 105 -32.82 -6.17 -2.42
CA GLU A 105 -31.64 -5.36 -2.10
C GLU A 105 -31.35 -5.45 -0.60
N ILE A 106 -30.13 -5.87 -0.26
CA ILE A 106 -29.70 -6.06 1.14
C ILE A 106 -29.01 -4.80 1.68
N GLY A 107 -28.25 -4.11 0.83
CA GLY A 107 -27.50 -2.90 1.18
C GLY A 107 -26.35 -2.66 0.21
N THR A 108 -25.40 -1.81 0.61
CA THR A 108 -24.26 -1.42 -0.23
C THR A 108 -22.92 -1.73 0.43
N ILE A 109 -21.91 -2.03 -0.39
CA ILE A 109 -20.51 -2.19 0.04
C ILE A 109 -19.56 -1.47 -0.92
N THR A 110 -18.47 -0.92 -0.40
CA THR A 110 -17.49 -0.13 -1.17
C THR A 110 -16.43 -0.98 -1.88
N THR A 111 -16.31 -2.25 -1.52
CA THR A 111 -15.29 -3.15 -2.08
C THR A 111 -15.88 -4.55 -2.22
N PRO A 112 -16.18 -5.00 -3.45
CA PRO A 112 -16.74 -6.33 -3.67
C PRO A 112 -15.70 -7.40 -3.29
N PRO A 113 -16.06 -8.40 -2.46
CA PRO A 113 -15.25 -9.60 -2.31
C PRO A 113 -15.21 -10.38 -3.64
N PRO A 114 -14.14 -11.17 -3.88
CA PRO A 114 -14.08 -12.13 -4.99
C PRO A 114 -15.28 -13.09 -5.01
N ILE A 115 -15.59 -13.64 -6.19
CA ILE A 115 -16.60 -14.69 -6.33
C ILE A 115 -16.20 -15.93 -5.49
N GLY A 116 -17.14 -16.47 -4.73
CA GLY A 116 -16.93 -17.58 -3.79
C GLY A 116 -16.45 -17.15 -2.40
N ASP A 117 -15.98 -15.91 -2.24
CA ASP A 117 -15.69 -15.36 -0.93
C ASP A 117 -16.99 -14.98 -0.21
N ARG A 118 -16.88 -14.89 1.11
CA ARG A 118 -17.98 -14.60 2.01
C ARG A 118 -17.75 -13.28 2.73
N PHE A 119 -18.84 -12.59 3.04
CA PHE A 119 -18.81 -11.36 3.82
C PHE A 119 -20.06 -11.22 4.69
N ALA A 120 -19.99 -10.37 5.71
CA ALA A 120 -21.11 -10.07 6.58
C ALA A 120 -21.74 -8.71 6.22
N LEU A 121 -23.06 -8.69 6.03
CA LEU A 121 -23.84 -7.47 5.78
C LEU A 121 -25.21 -7.60 6.44
N ALA A 122 -25.68 -6.52 7.08
CA ALA A 122 -26.95 -6.50 7.82
C ALA A 122 -27.11 -7.65 8.85
N GLY A 123 -26.01 -8.03 9.51
CA GLY A 123 -26.00 -9.08 10.54
C GLY A 123 -26.12 -10.52 10.00
N ARG A 124 -26.05 -10.71 8.68
CA ARG A 124 -26.09 -12.02 8.01
C ARG A 124 -24.80 -12.25 7.21
N VAL A 125 -24.48 -13.52 6.96
CA VAL A 125 -23.32 -13.92 6.14
C VAL A 125 -23.81 -14.29 4.74
N TRP A 126 -23.11 -13.73 3.76
CA TRP A 126 -23.42 -13.80 2.34
C TRP A 126 -22.22 -14.37 1.59
N GLU A 127 -22.46 -15.25 0.62
CA GLU A 127 -21.43 -15.75 -0.31
C GLU A 127 -21.67 -15.10 -1.67
N VAL A 128 -20.61 -14.56 -2.27
CA VAL A 128 -20.67 -13.90 -3.58
C VAL A 128 -20.82 -14.94 -4.68
N GLU A 129 -21.92 -14.87 -5.43
CA GLU A 129 -22.15 -15.74 -6.59
C GLU A 129 -21.67 -15.05 -7.87
N GLU A 130 -21.94 -13.76 -8.01
CA GLU A 130 -21.62 -12.99 -9.22
C GLU A 130 -21.35 -11.53 -8.86
N VAL A 131 -20.40 -10.92 -9.58
CA VAL A 131 -20.09 -9.49 -9.50
C VAL A 131 -20.26 -8.88 -10.89
N ASP A 132 -21.31 -8.07 -11.05
CA ASP A 132 -21.52 -7.24 -12.24
C ASP A 132 -20.88 -5.86 -11.99
N ALA A 133 -19.60 -5.74 -12.39
CA ALA A 133 -18.85 -4.50 -12.29
C ALA A 133 -19.44 -3.36 -13.14
N SER A 134 -20.15 -3.69 -14.23
CA SER A 134 -20.72 -2.68 -15.13
C SER A 134 -21.94 -2.00 -14.52
N ARG A 135 -22.78 -2.77 -13.81
CA ARG A 135 -23.98 -2.27 -13.13
C ARG A 135 -23.77 -1.98 -11.65
N LYS A 136 -22.57 -2.26 -11.12
CA LYS A 136 -22.23 -2.16 -9.69
C LYS A 136 -23.17 -3.02 -8.83
N LEU A 137 -23.49 -4.22 -9.31
CA LEU A 137 -24.34 -5.18 -8.60
C LEU A 137 -23.53 -6.38 -8.14
N ILE A 138 -23.82 -6.86 -6.95
CA ILE A 138 -23.26 -8.12 -6.42
C ILE A 138 -24.43 -9.02 -6.09
N TYR A 139 -24.47 -10.18 -6.72
CA TYR A 139 -25.45 -11.21 -6.40
C TYR A 139 -24.87 -12.14 -5.35
N VAL A 140 -25.65 -12.36 -4.29
CA VAL A 140 -25.24 -13.17 -3.16
C VAL A 140 -26.29 -14.20 -2.78
N LYS A 141 -25.83 -15.29 -2.19
CA LYS A 141 -26.68 -16.26 -1.49
C LYS A 141 -26.40 -16.21 0.01
N ARG A 142 -27.44 -16.42 0.81
CA ARG A 142 -27.29 -16.57 2.26
C ARG A 142 -26.58 -17.88 2.60
N VAL A 143 -25.62 -17.82 3.53
CA VAL A 143 -24.92 -19.01 4.05
C VAL A 143 -24.98 -19.03 5.57
N GLU A 144 -25.12 -20.23 6.15
CA GLU A 144 -25.05 -20.43 7.60
C GLU A 144 -23.59 -20.42 8.07
N GLY A 145 -23.27 -19.54 9.03
CA GLY A 145 -21.94 -19.48 9.62
C GLY A 145 -21.71 -18.19 10.41
N LYS A 146 -20.76 -18.23 11.34
CA LYS A 146 -20.19 -17.03 11.96
C LYS A 146 -18.93 -16.67 11.18
N MET A 147 -18.97 -15.56 10.46
CA MET A 147 -17.78 -14.97 9.88
C MET A 147 -17.26 -13.87 10.81
N GLU A 148 -15.94 -13.79 10.99
CA GLU A 148 -15.33 -12.62 11.61
C GLU A 148 -15.58 -11.40 10.72
N ILE A 149 -16.34 -10.43 11.25
CA ILE A 149 -16.60 -9.17 10.57
C ILE A 149 -15.33 -8.33 10.65
N ALA A 150 -14.48 -8.45 9.63
CA ALA A 150 -13.38 -7.53 9.45
C ALA A 150 -13.91 -6.27 8.76
N TRP A 151 -13.83 -5.13 9.45
CA TRP A 151 -13.94 -3.82 8.82
C TRP A 151 -12.53 -3.40 8.42
N PRO A 152 -12.10 -3.66 7.18
CA PRO A 152 -10.72 -3.35 6.80
C PRO A 152 -10.41 -1.86 6.94
N GLY A 153 -11.42 -0.99 6.84
CA GLY A 153 -11.28 0.47 6.86
C GLY A 153 -10.42 0.98 5.70
N ASP A 154 -10.41 2.29 5.47
CA ASP A 154 -9.35 2.88 4.65
C ASP A 154 -8.07 2.90 5.50
N ARG A 155 -7.17 1.95 5.25
CA ARG A 155 -5.97 1.78 6.07
C ARG A 155 -4.96 2.86 5.69
N GLY A 156 -4.98 3.95 6.44
CA GLY A 156 -3.86 4.88 6.51
C GLY A 156 -2.55 4.14 6.83
N GLU A 157 -1.43 4.65 6.32
CA GLU A 157 -0.12 4.11 6.67
C GLU A 157 0.23 4.50 8.11
N ILE A 158 0.68 3.54 8.91
CA ILE A 158 1.10 3.76 10.29
C ILE A 158 2.59 4.04 10.31
N HIS A 159 3.00 5.15 10.93
CA HIS A 159 4.39 5.52 11.07
C HIS A 159 5.12 4.66 12.13
N THR A 160 6.40 4.36 11.91
CA THR A 160 7.24 3.52 12.79
C THR A 160 7.24 4.00 14.25
N ARG A 161 7.26 5.32 14.46
CA ARG A 161 7.14 5.95 15.78
C ARG A 161 5.93 5.48 16.60
N VAL A 162 4.78 5.19 15.96
CA VAL A 162 3.59 4.67 16.65
C VAL A 162 3.86 3.28 17.20
N LEU A 163 4.46 2.40 16.38
CA LEU A 163 4.84 1.04 16.79
C LEU A 163 5.94 1.07 17.86
N GLU A 164 6.89 2.00 17.77
CA GLU A 164 7.90 2.23 18.82
C GLU A 164 7.27 2.68 20.13
N ARG A 165 6.29 3.58 20.09
CA ARG A 165 5.58 3.99 21.29
C ARG A 165 4.77 2.84 21.87
N MET A 166 4.11 2.02 21.03
CA MET A 166 3.44 0.80 21.47
C MET A 166 4.41 -0.19 22.14
N ARG A 167 5.59 -0.41 21.55
CA ARG A 167 6.66 -1.22 22.14
C ARG A 167 7.05 -0.68 23.52
N GLN A 168 7.26 0.64 23.62
CA GLN A 168 7.64 1.29 24.89
C GLN A 168 6.56 1.15 25.96
N VAL A 169 5.28 1.34 25.61
CA VAL A 169 4.12 1.18 26.50
C VAL A 169 4.08 -0.22 27.13
N LEU A 170 4.48 -1.25 26.37
CA LEU A 170 4.55 -2.64 26.87
C LEU A 170 5.76 -2.91 27.76
N LEU A 171 6.84 -2.14 27.62
CA LEU A 171 8.07 -2.29 28.38
C LEU A 171 8.08 -1.45 29.68
N GLU A 172 7.35 -0.35 29.72
CA GLU A 172 7.25 0.54 30.88
C GLU A 172 6.14 0.14 31.87
N ASP A 173 6.27 0.56 33.13
CA ASP A 173 5.27 0.37 34.19
C ASP A 173 4.36 1.59 34.40
N THR A 174 4.48 2.61 33.55
CA THR A 174 3.72 3.85 33.65
C THR A 174 2.22 3.58 33.67
N VAL A 175 1.53 4.12 34.67
CA VAL A 175 0.06 4.12 34.75
C VAL A 175 -0.43 5.44 34.16
N TYR A 176 -1.19 5.36 33.08
CA TYR A 176 -1.68 6.56 32.40
C TYR A 176 -2.97 7.07 33.07
N PRO A 177 -3.00 8.33 33.55
CA PRO A 177 -4.15 8.87 34.29
C PRO A 177 -5.46 8.91 33.51
N TYR A 178 -5.39 8.95 32.18
CA TYR A 178 -6.55 9.02 31.30
C TYR A 178 -7.19 7.65 31.00
N LEU A 179 -6.63 6.53 31.47
CA LEU A 179 -7.19 5.20 31.24
C LEU A 179 -8.31 4.90 32.24
N LYS A 180 -9.45 4.42 31.72
CA LYS A 180 -10.50 3.81 32.55
C LYS A 180 -10.00 2.50 33.18
N PRO A 181 -10.57 2.05 34.32
CA PRO A 181 -10.12 0.85 35.02
C PRO A 181 -10.03 -0.41 34.15
N SER A 182 -11.00 -0.64 33.25
CA SER A 182 -11.01 -1.79 32.34
C SER A 182 -9.88 -1.72 31.29
N ALA A 183 -9.57 -0.52 30.80
CA ALA A 183 -8.47 -0.31 29.86
C ALA A 183 -7.11 -0.51 30.54
N ALA A 184 -6.96 -0.02 31.78
CA ALA A 184 -5.77 -0.25 32.58
C ALA A 184 -5.55 -1.75 32.86
N ALA A 185 -6.61 -2.49 33.23
CA ALA A 185 -6.54 -3.94 33.42
C ALA A 185 -6.10 -4.68 32.15
N ARG A 186 -6.64 -4.30 30.98
CA ARG A 186 -6.24 -4.89 29.68
C ARG A 186 -4.79 -4.59 29.33
N LEU A 187 -4.31 -3.37 29.62
CA LEU A 187 -2.91 -3.00 29.42
C LEU A 187 -1.99 -3.82 30.33
N THR A 188 -2.37 -4.03 31.59
CA THR A 188 -1.62 -4.88 32.53
C THR A 188 -1.50 -6.31 32.02
N GLN A 189 -2.58 -6.89 31.48
CA GLN A 189 -2.54 -8.21 30.85
C GLN A 189 -1.60 -8.26 29.65
N ALA A 190 -1.65 -7.24 28.77
CA ALA A 190 -0.76 -7.15 27.62
C ALA A 190 0.72 -7.03 28.03
N ARG A 191 1.03 -6.24 29.07
CA ARG A 191 2.38 -6.13 29.65
C ARG A 191 2.86 -7.44 30.25
N ALA A 192 2.00 -8.15 30.97
CA ALA A 192 2.32 -9.47 31.52
C ALA A 192 2.68 -10.47 30.40
N LEU A 193 1.88 -10.51 29.34
CA LEU A 193 2.16 -11.36 28.16
C LEU A 193 3.50 -10.97 27.49
N ALA A 194 3.75 -9.68 27.29
CA ALA A 194 5.00 -9.19 26.70
C ALA A 194 6.23 -9.56 27.54
N ARG A 195 6.10 -9.58 28.87
CA ARG A 195 7.17 -10.01 29.79
C ARG A 195 7.40 -11.51 29.75
N GLN A 196 6.32 -12.31 29.73
CA GLN A 196 6.41 -13.77 29.71
C GLN A 196 7.04 -14.31 28.42
N THR A 197 6.67 -13.71 27.28
CA THR A 197 7.13 -14.13 25.95
C THR A 197 8.40 -13.42 25.48
N GLY A 198 8.68 -12.24 26.03
CA GLY A 198 9.85 -11.43 25.66
C GLY A 198 9.76 -10.71 24.31
N PHE A 199 8.64 -10.79 23.55
CA PHE A 199 8.56 -10.29 22.17
C PHE A 199 8.80 -8.77 22.02
N ALA A 200 8.56 -8.00 23.09
CA ALA A 200 8.83 -6.57 23.10
C ALA A 200 10.32 -6.24 23.25
N LYS A 201 11.10 -7.13 23.89
CA LYS A 201 12.55 -7.00 24.07
C LYS A 201 13.31 -7.67 22.94
N HIS A 202 12.98 -8.92 22.65
CA HIS A 202 13.59 -9.73 21.60
C HIS A 202 12.64 -9.78 20.41
N PRO A 203 13.05 -9.27 19.23
CA PRO A 203 12.16 -9.16 18.08
C PRO A 203 11.80 -10.53 17.50
N LEU A 204 12.59 -11.58 17.74
CA LEU A 204 12.32 -12.92 17.24
C LEU A 204 11.90 -13.85 18.37
N VAL A 205 10.74 -14.49 18.22
CA VAL A 205 10.19 -15.46 19.16
C VAL A 205 9.94 -16.79 18.46
N CYS A 206 10.39 -17.89 19.06
CA CYS A 206 10.06 -19.24 18.58
C CYS A 206 8.66 -19.63 19.05
N LEU A 207 7.78 -19.99 18.11
CA LEU A 207 6.41 -20.44 18.39
C LEU A 207 6.32 -21.96 18.60
N GLY A 208 7.46 -22.65 18.53
CA GLY A 208 7.56 -24.10 18.62
C GLY A 208 7.98 -24.75 17.30
N GLY A 209 8.77 -25.83 17.39
CA GLY A 209 9.34 -26.51 16.24
C GLY A 209 10.28 -25.60 15.45
N ASN A 210 9.99 -25.44 14.16
CA ASN A 210 10.75 -24.61 13.23
C ASN A 210 10.04 -23.29 12.87
N ARG A 211 8.97 -22.91 13.58
CA ARG A 211 8.19 -21.69 13.30
C ARG A 211 8.64 -20.55 14.20
N TYR A 212 8.97 -19.42 13.58
CA TYR A 212 9.38 -18.19 14.25
C TYR A 212 8.42 -17.06 13.94
N CYS A 213 8.33 -16.11 14.87
CA CYS A 213 7.59 -14.87 14.72
C CYS A 213 8.52 -13.68 14.96
N LEU A 214 8.63 -12.81 13.96
CA LEU A 214 9.38 -11.57 13.98
C LEU A 214 8.44 -10.40 14.27
N PHE A 215 8.72 -9.67 15.35
CA PHE A 215 8.10 -8.42 15.77
C PHE A 215 9.09 -7.28 15.53
N PRO A 216 9.10 -6.69 14.31
CA PRO A 216 10.10 -5.70 13.97
C PRO A 216 9.79 -4.32 14.56
N TRP A 217 8.54 -4.08 15.00
CA TRP A 217 8.05 -2.78 15.47
C TRP A 217 8.28 -1.65 14.46
N LEU A 218 7.98 -1.95 13.19
CA LEU A 218 8.16 -1.08 12.05
C LEU A 218 6.81 -0.59 11.52
N GLY A 219 6.78 0.63 10.99
CA GLY A 219 5.61 1.19 10.33
C GLY A 219 5.25 0.47 9.03
N THR A 220 4.12 0.84 8.44
CA THR A 220 3.54 0.15 7.28
C THR A 220 4.48 0.09 6.08
N ARG A 221 5.21 1.18 5.76
CA ARG A 221 6.17 1.18 4.63
C ARG A 221 7.36 0.27 4.89
N ALA A 222 7.98 0.41 6.06
CA ALA A 222 9.15 -0.36 6.42
C ALA A 222 8.85 -1.86 6.54
N ILE A 223 7.71 -2.25 7.13
CA ILE A 223 7.35 -3.68 7.18
C ILE A 223 6.96 -4.24 5.81
N ARG A 224 6.31 -3.44 4.94
CA ARG A 224 6.03 -3.83 3.54
C ARG A 224 7.33 -4.10 2.79
N THR A 225 8.35 -3.27 3.00
CA THR A 225 9.67 -3.47 2.42
C THR A 225 10.39 -4.67 3.03
N LEU A 226 10.33 -4.86 4.35
CA LEU A 226 10.92 -6.01 5.03
C LEU A 226 10.33 -7.33 4.54
N LYS A 227 9.00 -7.40 4.34
CA LYS A 227 8.34 -8.58 3.76
C LYS A 227 8.95 -8.94 2.40
N ARG A 228 9.14 -7.96 1.53
CA ARG A 228 9.73 -8.18 0.20
C ARG A 228 11.20 -8.61 0.29
N LEU A 229 11.96 -8.03 1.20
CA LEU A 229 13.34 -8.44 1.45
C LEU A 229 13.42 -9.88 1.97
N LEU A 230 12.50 -10.29 2.86
CA LEU A 230 12.44 -11.68 3.32
C LEU A 230 12.11 -12.66 2.20
N VAL A 231 11.23 -12.28 1.26
CA VAL A 231 10.97 -13.10 0.06
C VAL A 231 12.22 -13.14 -0.85
N TYR A 232 12.86 -11.99 -1.06
CA TYR A 232 14.07 -11.89 -1.88
C TYR A 232 15.22 -12.76 -1.32
N PHE A 233 15.44 -12.73 -0.01
CA PHE A 233 16.48 -13.50 0.68
C PHE A 233 16.01 -14.88 1.16
N ALA A 234 14.81 -15.34 0.77
CA ALA A 234 14.21 -16.56 1.33
C ALA A 234 15.10 -17.80 1.14
N GLN A 235 15.75 -17.92 -0.03
CA GLN A 235 16.66 -19.02 -0.32
C GLN A 235 17.96 -18.95 0.49
N GLU A 236 18.56 -17.78 0.61
CA GLU A 236 19.81 -17.56 1.37
C GLU A 236 19.60 -17.77 2.88
N LEU A 237 18.43 -17.37 3.38
CA LEU A 237 18.06 -17.45 4.79
C LEU A 237 17.39 -18.79 5.16
N ASP A 238 17.14 -19.68 4.19
CA ASP A 238 16.38 -20.92 4.38
C ASP A 238 15.04 -20.68 5.10
N ILE A 239 14.26 -19.73 4.57
CA ILE A 239 12.96 -19.33 5.10
C ILE A 239 11.84 -19.82 4.18
N THR A 240 10.80 -20.41 4.76
CA THR A 240 9.58 -20.86 4.07
C THR A 240 8.32 -20.40 4.80
N ASP A 241 7.15 -20.51 4.16
CA ASP A 241 5.83 -20.22 4.76
C ASP A 241 5.75 -18.83 5.44
N ILE A 242 6.17 -17.80 4.71
CA ILE A 242 6.15 -16.41 5.18
C ILE A 242 4.69 -15.93 5.22
N GLN A 243 4.20 -15.70 6.43
CA GLN A 243 2.88 -15.15 6.72
C GLN A 243 3.04 -13.85 7.51
N TYR A 244 2.05 -12.98 7.44
CA TYR A 244 2.10 -11.69 8.15
C TYR A 244 0.70 -11.20 8.47
N ASP A 245 0.60 -10.40 9.53
CA ASP A 245 -0.60 -9.65 9.83
C ASP A 245 -0.27 -8.16 9.93
N ALA A 246 -0.94 -7.38 9.07
CA ALA A 246 -0.81 -5.94 8.95
C ALA A 246 0.65 -5.46 9.08
N CYS A 247 0.92 -4.60 10.08
CA CYS A 247 2.25 -4.10 10.42
C CYS A 247 2.78 -4.60 11.78
N TYR A 248 2.22 -5.68 12.32
CA TYR A 248 2.52 -6.10 13.69
C TYR A 248 3.58 -7.20 13.76
N TYR A 249 3.43 -8.24 12.93
CA TYR A 249 4.37 -9.35 12.93
C TYR A 249 4.50 -10.02 11.57
N ILE A 250 5.60 -10.76 11.40
CA ILE A 250 5.87 -11.64 10.28
C ILE A 250 6.24 -13.00 10.86
N SER A 251 5.51 -14.06 10.52
CA SER A 251 5.87 -15.41 10.91
C SER A 251 6.38 -16.20 9.73
N PHE A 252 7.35 -17.08 9.97
CA PHE A 252 7.94 -17.91 8.94
C PHE A 252 8.54 -19.18 9.55
N ARG A 253 8.89 -20.16 8.70
CA ARG A 253 9.58 -21.38 9.10
C ARG A 253 11.04 -21.33 8.67
N THR A 254 11.93 -21.77 9.55
CA THR A 254 13.36 -21.93 9.24
C THR A 254 13.98 -22.99 10.14
N GLY A 255 14.95 -23.75 9.61
CA GLY A 255 15.80 -24.64 10.41
C GLY A 255 16.92 -23.92 11.15
N GLN A 256 17.16 -22.64 10.83
CA GLN A 256 18.31 -21.88 11.32
C GLN A 256 17.99 -21.21 12.66
N LYS A 257 18.83 -21.44 13.68
CA LYS A 257 18.68 -20.81 15.00
C LYS A 257 19.19 -19.37 15.02
N ASP A 258 20.20 -19.05 14.21
CA ASP A 258 20.83 -17.73 14.14
C ASP A 258 20.22 -16.83 13.06
N ILE A 259 18.96 -17.08 12.69
CA ILE A 259 18.27 -16.41 11.59
C ILE A 259 18.24 -14.88 11.76
N LEU A 260 18.14 -14.39 13.00
CA LEU A 260 18.12 -12.97 13.28
C LEU A 260 19.46 -12.30 12.94
N GLN A 261 20.58 -12.95 13.27
CA GLN A 261 21.93 -12.45 12.96
C GLN A 261 22.18 -12.47 11.46
N LYS A 262 21.81 -13.55 10.77
CA LYS A 262 21.93 -13.64 9.31
C LYS A 262 21.07 -12.59 8.60
N LEU A 263 19.83 -12.40 9.05
CA LEU A 263 18.98 -11.33 8.55
C LEU A 263 19.62 -9.96 8.77
N ALA A 264 20.22 -9.71 9.94
CA ALA A 264 20.93 -8.46 10.22
C ALA A 264 22.16 -8.23 9.32
N VAL A 265 22.81 -9.31 8.84
CA VAL A 265 23.90 -9.24 7.85
C VAL A 265 23.36 -8.89 6.45
N CYS A 266 22.28 -9.53 6.01
CA CYS A 266 21.65 -9.22 4.72
C CYS A 266 21.04 -7.80 4.70
N LEU A 267 20.58 -7.30 5.85
CA LEU A 267 20.02 -5.96 6.02
C LEU A 267 21.10 -4.92 6.34
N THR A 268 22.17 -4.91 5.53
CA THR A 268 23.20 -3.86 5.53
C THR A 268 23.12 -3.04 4.25
N LYS A 269 23.58 -1.79 4.30
CA LYS A 269 23.44 -0.85 3.16
C LYS A 269 24.03 -1.38 1.86
N ASP A 270 25.12 -2.16 1.95
CA ASP A 270 25.85 -2.69 0.79
C ASP A 270 25.21 -3.95 0.21
N SER A 271 24.40 -4.66 1.02
CA SER A 271 23.72 -5.90 0.62
C SER A 271 22.28 -5.68 0.14
N LEU A 272 21.70 -4.49 0.39
CA LEU A 272 20.32 -4.22 -0.01
C LEU A 272 20.20 -4.05 -1.53
N PRO A 273 19.29 -4.78 -2.19
CA PRO A 273 19.09 -4.66 -3.62
C PRO A 273 18.39 -3.34 -3.96
N LEU A 274 18.42 -2.96 -5.24
CA LEU A 274 17.63 -1.83 -5.74
C LEU A 274 16.14 -2.04 -5.41
N LYS A 275 15.46 -1.01 -4.92
CA LYS A 275 14.06 -1.14 -4.47
C LYS A 275 13.14 -1.63 -5.57
N GLU A 276 13.42 -1.27 -6.82
CA GLU A 276 12.68 -1.70 -8.00
C GLU A 276 12.78 -3.22 -8.24
N SER A 277 13.89 -3.86 -7.83
CA SER A 277 14.07 -5.31 -7.98
C SER A 277 13.28 -6.14 -6.95
N LEU A 278 12.73 -5.49 -5.91
CA LEU A 278 11.81 -6.11 -4.96
C LEU A 278 10.39 -6.27 -5.50
N LEU A 279 10.13 -5.75 -6.70
CA LEU A 279 8.85 -5.86 -7.41
C LEU A 279 8.92 -7.00 -8.42
N GLY A 280 7.84 -7.77 -8.52
CA GLY A 280 7.74 -8.83 -9.52
C GLY A 280 7.85 -8.28 -10.96
N ILE A 281 8.36 -9.09 -11.89
CA ILE A 281 8.47 -8.70 -13.31
C ILE A 281 7.08 -8.36 -13.89
N SER A 282 6.03 -9.10 -13.51
CA SER A 282 4.65 -8.86 -13.92
C SER A 282 3.85 -7.97 -12.95
N GLU A 283 4.43 -7.51 -11.86
CA GLU A 283 3.72 -6.74 -10.84
C GLU A 283 3.45 -5.30 -11.31
N CYS A 284 2.19 -4.89 -11.40
CA CYS A 284 1.80 -3.51 -11.71
C CYS A 284 1.03 -2.90 -10.52
N PRO A 285 1.66 -2.04 -9.70
CA PRO A 285 1.03 -1.52 -8.49
C PRO A 285 0.06 -0.38 -8.83
N ILE A 286 -1.18 -0.72 -9.18
CA ILE A 286 -2.26 0.25 -9.42
C ILE A 286 -2.93 0.59 -8.08
N GLN A 287 -2.77 1.82 -7.59
CA GLN A 287 -3.24 2.26 -6.28
C GLN A 287 -4.07 3.52 -6.29
N ASP A 288 -3.73 4.50 -7.12
CA ASP A 288 -4.45 5.77 -7.24
C ASP A 288 -5.38 5.76 -8.47
N LYS A 289 -6.20 6.81 -8.60
CA LYS A 289 -7.29 6.89 -9.58
C LYS A 289 -6.81 6.79 -11.04
N TYR A 290 -5.71 7.46 -11.36
CA TYR A 290 -5.21 7.54 -12.73
C TYR A 290 -4.04 6.60 -13.03
N ASP A 291 -3.64 5.75 -12.06
CA ASP A 291 -2.59 4.75 -12.29
C ASP A 291 -2.83 3.85 -13.50
N PRO A 292 -4.08 3.44 -13.87
CA PRO A 292 -4.32 2.67 -15.09
C PRO A 292 -3.84 3.31 -16.40
N TYR A 293 -3.64 4.64 -16.43
CA TYR A 293 -3.19 5.38 -17.62
C TYR A 293 -1.68 5.63 -17.64
N ILE A 294 -0.93 5.09 -16.68
CA ILE A 294 0.48 5.37 -16.47
C ILE A 294 1.29 4.15 -16.90
N PRO A 295 2.44 4.33 -17.59
CA PRO A 295 3.21 3.20 -18.04
C PRO A 295 3.72 2.38 -16.83
N PRO A 296 3.63 1.03 -16.88
CA PRO A 296 3.97 0.16 -15.74
C PRO A 296 5.37 0.39 -15.17
N ALA A 297 6.35 0.73 -16.01
CA ALA A 297 7.71 1.03 -15.58
C ALA A 297 7.78 2.25 -14.63
N LEU A 298 7.00 3.30 -14.89
CA LEU A 298 6.94 4.48 -14.03
C LEU A 298 6.18 4.19 -12.73
N LEU A 299 5.11 3.38 -12.78
CA LEU A 299 4.39 2.94 -11.58
C LEU A 299 5.29 2.13 -10.63
N LYS A 300 6.07 1.19 -11.17
CA LYS A 300 7.06 0.43 -10.38
C LYS A 300 8.08 1.34 -9.72
N LYS A 301 8.62 2.29 -10.47
CA LYS A 301 9.59 3.27 -9.96
C LYS A 301 8.97 4.16 -8.88
N ALA A 302 7.75 4.65 -9.09
CA ALA A 302 7.02 5.46 -8.12
C ALA A 302 6.73 4.69 -6.83
N TYR A 303 6.24 3.45 -6.95
CA TYR A 303 5.99 2.58 -5.81
C TYR A 303 7.28 2.30 -5.02
N ALA A 304 8.38 2.01 -5.71
CA ALA A 304 9.68 1.78 -5.09
C ALA A 304 10.16 3.00 -4.28
N LYS A 305 9.94 4.23 -4.76
CA LYS A 305 10.32 5.44 -4.03
C LYS A 305 9.37 5.79 -2.89
N ASP A 306 8.06 5.73 -3.14
CA ASP A 306 7.06 6.30 -2.23
C ASP A 306 6.55 5.30 -1.20
N LYS A 307 6.49 4.01 -1.55
CA LYS A 307 5.86 2.97 -0.72
C LYS A 307 6.85 2.03 -0.05
N LEU A 308 8.12 2.02 -0.48
CA LEU A 308 9.17 1.20 0.11
C LEU A 308 10.19 2.06 0.88
N ASP A 309 10.53 1.62 2.10
CA ASP A 309 11.46 2.33 2.99
C ASP A 309 12.56 1.40 3.52
N TYR A 310 13.81 1.78 3.27
CA TYR A 310 15.00 1.12 3.82
C TYR A 310 15.54 1.81 5.06
N THR A 311 15.23 3.10 5.29
CA THR A 311 15.84 3.88 6.37
C THR A 311 15.46 3.33 7.74
N ASP A 312 14.17 3.10 7.96
CA ASP A 312 13.69 2.53 9.22
C ASP A 312 14.11 1.06 9.39
N ILE A 313 14.22 0.29 8.30
CA ILE A 313 14.71 -1.09 8.35
C ILE A 313 16.16 -1.12 8.79
N LEU A 314 17.04 -0.34 8.16
CA LEU A 314 18.46 -0.28 8.48
C LEU A 314 18.71 0.20 9.91
N ARG A 315 17.93 1.20 10.37
CA ARG A 315 17.99 1.66 11.77
C ARG A 315 17.63 0.52 12.73
N ARG A 316 16.57 -0.24 12.42
CA ARG A 316 16.08 -1.30 13.29
C ARG A 316 16.94 -2.57 13.24
N SER A 317 17.43 -2.96 12.08
CA SER A 317 18.29 -4.15 11.93
C SER A 317 19.63 -3.99 12.66
N ALA A 318 20.09 -2.75 12.87
CA ALA A 318 21.26 -2.47 13.71
C ALA A 318 21.04 -2.87 15.19
N GLU A 319 19.82 -2.86 15.70
CA GLU A 319 19.48 -3.32 17.07
C GLU A 319 19.44 -4.86 17.19
N TRP A 320 19.50 -5.58 16.07
CA TRP A 320 19.39 -7.04 16.03
C TRP A 320 20.74 -7.75 16.06
N LYS A 321 21.83 -6.98 16.04
CA LYS A 321 23.21 -7.46 16.14
C LYS A 321 23.60 -7.72 17.59
#